data_AF-A0A3D2FGQ1-F1
#
_entry.id   AF-A0A3D2FGQ1-F1
#
_cell.length_a   1.000
_cell.length_b   1.000
_cell.length_c   1.000
_cell.angle_alpha   90.00
_cell.angle_beta   90.00
_cell.angle_gamma   90.00
#
_symmetry.space_group_name_H-M   'P 1'
#
loop_
_entity.id
_entity.type
_entity.pdbx_description
1 polymer ?
#
loop_
_entity_poly.entity_id
_entity_poly.type
_entity_poly.pdbx_seq_one_letter_code
_entity_poly.pdbx_strand_id
1 'polypeptide(L)'
;MKHILLFLLLFVSGTAFAETGAQDELNQLEAELNGVRQEQQSVYQNYQMTKELRLTEVQESSQPYGASINTPPPNYDDVMREQLEREQRIQQYSDELKNLSERYLELEEERKMLLEQIRELKRQIP
;
A
#
# COMPACT_ATOMS: atom_id res chain seq x y z
N MET A 1 -43.01 64.36 11.98
CA MET A 1 -41.84 64.08 12.83
C MET A 1 -41.45 62.62 12.66
N LYS A 2 -40.18 62.36 12.31
CA LYS A 2 -39.36 61.18 12.67
C LYS A 2 -39.97 59.79 12.39
N HIS A 3 -39.52 58.95 11.45
CA HIS A 3 -38.18 58.76 10.89
C HIS A 3 -38.22 58.19 9.46
N ILE A 4 -37.35 58.77 8.63
CA ILE A 4 -36.87 58.31 7.31
C ILE A 4 -35.70 57.32 7.53
N LEU A 5 -35.54 56.37 6.60
CA LEU A 5 -34.36 55.51 6.33
C LEU A 5 -33.90 54.54 7.44
N LEU A 6 -33.75 53.25 7.11
CA LEU A 6 -32.44 52.63 6.83
C LEU A 6 -32.57 51.12 6.52
N PHE A 7 -32.07 50.73 5.33
CA PHE A 7 -31.38 49.47 4.98
C PHE A 7 -32.23 48.18 4.96
N LEU A 8 -32.52 47.57 3.80
CA LEU A 8 -31.56 47.06 2.80
C LEU A 8 -30.37 46.33 3.43
N LEU A 9 -30.60 45.19 4.08
CA LEU A 9 -29.60 44.15 4.26
C LEU A 9 -30.22 42.89 4.90
N LEU A 10 -30.64 41.92 4.09
CA LEU A 10 -30.45 40.48 4.35
C LEU A 10 -31.05 39.66 3.21
N PHE A 11 -30.51 39.88 2.01
CA PHE A 11 -30.66 38.98 0.86
C PHE A 11 -29.29 38.34 0.58
N VAL A 12 -28.60 37.85 1.61
CA VAL A 12 -27.35 37.07 1.47
C VAL A 12 -27.27 36.07 2.62
N SER A 13 -27.92 34.92 2.49
CA SER A 13 -27.68 33.75 3.34
C SER A 13 -28.04 32.50 2.54
N GLY A 14 -27.37 32.31 1.40
CA GLY A 14 -27.65 31.22 0.46
C GLY A 14 -26.49 30.30 0.16
N THR A 15 -25.27 30.53 0.68
CA THR A 15 -24.08 29.77 0.23
C THR A 15 -23.33 29.00 1.32
N ALA A 16 -23.66 29.16 2.61
CA ALA A 16 -22.85 28.56 3.69
C ALA A 16 -23.00 27.04 3.86
N PHE A 17 -24.10 26.43 3.37
CA PHE A 17 -24.34 24.99 3.55
C PHE A 17 -23.60 24.10 2.52
N ALA A 18 -23.24 24.65 1.36
CA ALA A 18 -22.50 23.90 0.33
C ALA A 18 -20.99 23.80 0.66
N GLU A 19 -20.45 24.82 1.32
CA GLU A 19 -19.03 24.93 1.67
C GLU A 19 -18.62 23.91 2.76
N THR A 20 -19.48 23.66 3.74
CA THR A 20 -19.21 22.65 4.79
C THR A 20 -19.18 21.22 4.23
N GLY A 21 -20.10 20.88 3.31
CA GLY A 21 -20.13 19.54 2.70
C GLY A 21 -18.91 19.24 1.84
N ALA A 22 -18.46 20.21 1.04
CA ALA A 22 -17.26 20.06 0.22
C ALA A 22 -15.98 19.93 1.06
N GLN A 23 -15.89 20.67 2.17
CA GLN A 23 -14.75 20.55 3.08
C GLN A 23 -14.73 19.20 3.82
N ASP A 24 -15.89 18.67 4.21
CA ASP A 24 -15.99 17.35 4.84
C ASP A 24 -15.62 16.22 3.87
N GLU A 25 -16.07 16.30 2.62
CA GLU A 25 -15.68 15.36 1.55
C GLU A 25 -14.17 15.41 1.28
N LEU A 26 -13.58 16.62 1.27
CA LEU A 26 -12.15 16.79 1.11
C LEU A 26 -11.37 16.11 2.23
N ASN A 27 -11.81 16.28 3.49
CA ASN A 27 -11.18 15.65 4.64
C ASN A 27 -11.26 14.11 4.56
N GLN A 28 -12.37 13.57 4.06
CA GLN A 28 -12.54 12.12 3.86
C GLN A 28 -11.57 11.60 2.79
N LEU A 29 -11.48 12.25 1.64
CA LEU A 29 -10.55 11.88 0.57
C LEU A 29 -9.08 11.96 1.02
N GLU A 30 -8.73 12.97 1.82
CA GLU A 30 -7.38 13.09 2.39
C GLU A 30 -7.09 11.97 3.41
N ALA A 31 -8.08 11.57 4.22
CA ALA A 31 -7.95 10.43 5.13
C ALA A 31 -7.77 9.11 4.37
N GLU A 32 -8.56 8.88 3.33
CA GLU A 32 -8.45 7.70 2.46
C GLU A 32 -7.10 7.66 1.75
N LEU A 33 -6.63 8.77 1.19
CA LEU A 33 -5.31 8.90 0.60
C LEU A 33 -4.19 8.55 1.59
N ASN A 34 -4.32 8.96 2.84
CA ASN A 34 -3.37 8.59 3.88
C ASN A 34 -3.42 7.08 4.19
N GLY A 35 -4.61 6.48 4.19
CA GLY A 35 -4.78 5.02 4.29
C GLY A 35 -4.06 4.28 3.18
N VAL A 36 -4.30 4.67 1.91
CA VAL A 36 -3.62 4.09 0.74
C VAL A 36 -2.10 4.20 0.85
N ARG A 37 -1.57 5.36 1.26
CA ARG A 37 -0.12 5.55 1.45
C ARG A 37 0.45 4.64 2.54
N GLN A 38 -0.26 4.47 3.64
CA GLN A 38 0.17 3.57 4.72
C GLN A 38 0.18 2.11 4.22
N GLU A 39 -0.84 1.71 3.46
CA GLU A 39 -0.89 0.38 2.88
C GLU A 39 0.23 0.16 1.86
N GLN A 40 0.47 1.11 0.94
CA GLN A 40 1.60 1.04 0.00
C GLN A 40 2.94 0.85 0.72
N GLN A 41 3.15 1.57 1.82
CA GLN A 41 4.37 1.44 2.62
C GLN A 41 4.49 0.06 3.28
N SER A 42 3.37 -0.51 3.75
CA SER A 42 3.34 -1.86 4.32
C SER A 42 3.59 -2.94 3.26
N VAL A 43 2.93 -2.85 2.10
CA VAL A 43 3.13 -3.76 0.96
C VAL A 43 4.59 -3.74 0.50
N TYR A 44 5.19 -2.54 0.41
CA TYR A 44 6.60 -2.41 0.07
C TYR A 44 7.52 -3.08 1.10
N GLN A 45 7.25 -2.91 2.40
CA GLN A 45 8.02 -3.56 3.46
C GLN A 45 7.93 -5.08 3.39
N ASN A 46 6.71 -5.61 3.21
CA ASN A 46 6.50 -7.04 3.03
C ASN A 46 7.24 -7.57 1.81
N TYR A 47 7.20 -6.83 0.70
CA TYR A 47 7.95 -7.20 -0.51
C TYR A 47 9.45 -7.33 -0.25
N GLN A 48 10.06 -6.38 0.47
CA GLN A 48 11.48 -6.48 0.81
C GLN A 48 11.75 -7.69 1.71
N MET A 49 10.91 -7.92 2.72
CA MET A 49 11.06 -9.05 3.64
C MET A 49 10.96 -10.40 2.90
N THR A 50 9.93 -10.60 2.08
CA THR A 50 9.74 -11.83 1.30
C THR A 50 10.87 -12.04 0.27
N LYS A 51 11.40 -10.94 -0.29
CA LYS A 51 12.55 -11.00 -1.20
C LYS A 51 13.80 -11.51 -0.49
N GLU A 52 14.07 -11.05 0.74
CA GLU A 52 15.21 -11.52 1.53
C GLU A 52 15.03 -13.00 1.93
N LEU A 53 13.83 -13.43 2.33
CA LEU A 53 13.55 -14.85 2.61
C LEU A 53 13.86 -15.73 1.40
N ARG A 54 13.39 -15.33 0.21
CA ARG A 54 13.69 -16.04 -1.04
C ARG A 54 15.19 -16.06 -1.33
N LEU A 55 15.89 -14.95 -1.09
CA LEU A 55 17.33 -14.87 -1.31
C LEU A 55 18.09 -15.85 -0.40
N THR A 56 17.70 -15.97 0.87
CA THR A 56 18.28 -16.94 1.81
C THR A 56 18.10 -18.37 1.31
N GLU A 57 16.89 -18.76 0.90
CA GLU A 57 16.64 -20.12 0.38
C GLU A 57 17.51 -20.44 -0.86
N VAL A 58 17.67 -19.47 -1.76
CA VAL A 58 18.51 -19.62 -2.96
C VAL A 58 19.99 -19.71 -2.58
N GLN A 59 20.47 -18.92 -1.62
CA GLN A 59 21.86 -18.99 -1.17
C GLN A 59 22.19 -20.31 -0.46
N GLU A 60 21.29 -20.79 0.39
CA GLU A 60 21.44 -22.08 1.07
C GLU A 60 21.48 -23.25 0.08
N SER A 61 20.74 -23.19 -1.03
CA SER A 61 20.80 -24.21 -2.09
C SER A 61 22.19 -24.36 -2.73
N SER A 62 23.05 -23.34 -2.61
CA SER A 62 24.40 -23.33 -3.18
C SER A 62 25.46 -23.96 -2.26
N GLN A 63 25.11 -24.34 -1.03
CA GLN A 63 26.06 -24.92 -0.07
C GLN A 63 26.23 -26.43 -0.32
N PRO A 64 27.46 -26.93 -0.54
CA PRO A 64 27.69 -28.35 -0.72
C PRO A 64 27.47 -29.13 0.58
N TYR A 65 26.68 -30.20 0.53
CA TYR A 65 26.53 -31.16 1.62
C TYR A 65 27.90 -31.81 1.93
N GLY A 66 28.31 -31.78 3.20
CA GLY A 66 29.52 -32.49 3.66
C GLY A 66 30.82 -31.67 3.66
N ALA A 67 30.78 -30.43 4.15
CA ALA A 67 31.98 -29.58 4.30
C ALA A 67 33.03 -30.10 5.33
N SER A 68 32.77 -31.21 6.03
CA SER A 68 33.67 -31.78 7.04
C SER A 68 33.88 -33.29 6.82
N ILE A 69 35.15 -33.68 6.70
CA ILE A 69 35.63 -35.04 6.41
C ILE A 69 35.27 -36.04 7.52
N ASN A 70 34.94 -35.58 8.73
CA ASN A 70 34.61 -36.41 9.89
C ASN A 70 33.09 -36.61 10.12
N THR A 71 32.25 -36.14 9.19
CA THR A 71 30.79 -36.27 9.30
C THR A 71 30.32 -37.38 8.36
N PRO A 72 29.53 -38.36 8.85
CA PRO A 72 28.90 -39.33 7.97
C PRO A 72 28.12 -38.61 6.86
N PRO A 73 28.13 -39.12 5.62
CA PRO A 73 27.30 -38.56 4.56
C PRO A 73 25.83 -38.49 5.01
N PRO A 74 25.10 -37.40 4.68
CA PRO A 74 23.69 -37.31 4.99
C PRO A 74 22.89 -38.39 4.24
N ASN A 75 21.73 -38.77 4.80
CA ASN A 75 20.81 -39.68 4.14
C ASN A 75 20.30 -39.06 2.84
N TYR A 76 20.44 -39.77 1.73
CA TYR A 76 20.01 -39.31 0.41
C TYR A 76 18.52 -38.93 0.37
N ASP A 77 17.65 -39.75 0.97
CA ASP A 77 16.20 -39.49 0.94
C ASP A 77 15.84 -38.21 1.69
N ASP A 78 16.56 -37.92 2.78
CA ASP A 78 16.33 -36.70 3.56
C ASP A 78 16.86 -35.47 2.82
N VAL A 79 18.01 -35.57 2.14
CA VAL A 79 18.54 -34.50 1.27
C VAL A 79 17.58 -34.19 0.12
N MET A 80 17.05 -35.23 -0.55
CA MET A 80 16.11 -35.03 -1.65
C MET A 80 14.80 -34.42 -1.16
N ARG A 81 14.30 -34.83 0.01
CA ARG A 81 13.11 -34.22 0.62
C ARG A 81 13.34 -32.75 0.93
N GLU A 82 14.47 -32.40 1.56
CA GLU A 82 14.82 -31.03 1.88
C GLU A 82 14.92 -30.15 0.63
N GLN A 83 15.53 -30.67 -0.45
CA GLN A 83 15.60 -29.96 -1.73
C GLN A 83 14.22 -29.66 -2.30
N LEU A 84 13.31 -30.65 -2.31
CA LEU A 84 11.94 -30.46 -2.79
C LEU A 84 11.16 -29.44 -1.95
N GLU A 85 11.26 -29.53 -0.62
CA GLU A 85 10.61 -28.57 0.29
C GLU A 85 11.15 -27.15 0.08
N ARG A 86 12.45 -27.01 -0.17
CA ARG A 86 13.10 -25.73 -0.47
C ARG A 86 12.61 -25.14 -1.79
N GLU A 87 12.54 -25.93 -2.84
CA GLU A 87 11.99 -25.51 -4.14
C GLU A 87 10.55 -25.02 -4.00
N GLN A 88 9.74 -25.71 -3.18
CA GLN A 88 8.38 -25.28 -2.87
C GLN A 88 8.36 -23.92 -2.16
N ARG A 89 9.22 -23.69 -1.16
CA ARG A 89 9.31 -22.38 -0.48
C ARG A 89 9.75 -21.27 -1.42
N ILE A 90 10.73 -21.52 -2.29
CA ILE A 90 11.17 -20.55 -3.30
C ILE A 90 10.02 -20.19 -4.24
N GLN A 91 9.22 -21.16 -4.67
CA GLN A 91 8.07 -20.92 -5.52
C GLN A 91 6.99 -20.10 -4.79
N GLN A 92 6.67 -20.47 -3.54
CA GLN A 92 5.71 -19.74 -2.70
C GLN A 92 6.12 -18.27 -2.54
N TYR A 93 7.37 -17.99 -2.18
CA TYR A 93 7.85 -16.62 -2.05
C TYR A 93 7.86 -15.87 -3.40
N SER A 94 8.09 -16.56 -4.52
CA SER A 94 8.03 -15.95 -5.85
C SER A 94 6.61 -15.52 -6.22
N ASP A 95 5.62 -16.35 -5.91
CA ASP A 95 4.21 -16.05 -6.14
C ASP A 95 3.74 -14.91 -5.21
N GLU A 96 4.17 -14.91 -3.95
CA GLU A 96 3.88 -13.84 -3.00
C GLU A 96 4.47 -12.49 -3.45
N LEU A 97 5.73 -12.47 -3.92
CA LEU A 97 6.36 -11.27 -4.46
C LEU A 97 5.59 -10.71 -5.65
N LYS A 98 5.08 -11.57 -6.53
CA LYS A 98 4.24 -11.16 -7.65
C LYS A 98 2.95 -10.49 -7.14
N ASN A 99 2.25 -11.13 -6.21
CA ASN A 99 1.01 -10.59 -5.66
C ASN A 99 1.24 -9.24 -4.95
N LEU A 100 2.33 -9.11 -4.17
CA LEU A 100 2.71 -7.85 -3.52
C LEU A 100 3.02 -6.76 -4.55
N SER A 101 3.68 -7.09 -5.66
CA SER A 101 3.92 -6.15 -6.75
C SER A 101 2.64 -5.70 -7.43
N GLU A 102 1.71 -6.63 -7.70
CA GLU A 102 0.41 -6.32 -8.29
C GLU A 102 -0.40 -5.40 -7.36
N ARG A 103 -0.48 -5.74 -6.06
CA ARG A 103 -1.15 -4.92 -5.06
C ARG A 103 -0.57 -3.51 -4.95
N TYR A 104 0.76 -3.39 -5.02
CA TYR A 104 1.40 -2.08 -4.99
C TYR A 104 0.98 -1.20 -6.19
N LEU A 105 0.87 -1.79 -7.38
CA LEU A 105 0.42 -1.09 -8.59
C LEU A 105 -1.05 -0.68 -8.49
N GLU A 106 -1.92 -1.55 -7.96
CA GLU A 106 -3.33 -1.22 -7.70
C GLU A 106 -3.45 0.01 -6.79
N LEU A 107 -2.75 -0.01 -5.66
CA LEU A 107 -2.74 1.11 -4.71
C LEU A 107 -2.18 2.40 -5.32
N GLU A 108 -1.24 2.29 -6.26
CA GLU A 108 -0.70 3.46 -6.97
C GLU A 108 -1.72 4.09 -7.92
N GLU A 109 -2.54 3.28 -8.59
CA GLU A 109 -3.64 3.79 -9.39
C GLU A 109 -4.74 4.41 -8.51
N GLU A 110 -5.09 3.78 -7.39
CA GLU A 110 -6.03 4.33 -6.39
C GLU A 110 -5.54 5.68 -5.86
N ARG A 111 -4.27 5.77 -5.48
CA ARG A 111 -3.63 7.02 -5.03
C ARG A 111 -3.75 8.13 -6.07
N LYS A 112 -3.53 7.83 -7.36
CA LYS A 112 -3.66 8.82 -8.44
C LYS A 112 -5.10 9.29 -8.59
N MET A 113 -6.07 8.38 -8.53
CA MET A 113 -7.50 8.72 -8.61
C MET A 113 -7.92 9.63 -7.45
N LEU A 114 -7.54 9.30 -6.22
CA LEU A 114 -7.82 10.13 -5.04
C LEU A 114 -7.19 11.52 -5.15
N LEU A 115 -5.94 11.60 -5.61
CA LEU A 115 -5.27 12.89 -5.82
C LEU A 115 -5.99 13.75 -6.87
N GLU A 116 -6.52 13.15 -7.93
CA GLU A 116 -7.27 13.89 -8.93
C GLU A 116 -8.62 14.39 -8.40
N GLN A 117 -9.35 13.54 -7.66
CA GLN A 117 -10.59 13.94 -6.98
C GLN A 117 -10.35 15.10 -6.01
N ILE A 118 -9.29 15.01 -5.19
CA ILE A 118 -8.88 16.08 -4.26
C ILE A 118 -8.58 17.38 -5.01
N ARG A 119 -7.86 17.32 -6.14
CA ARG A 119 -7.54 18.52 -6.93
C ARG A 119 -8.79 19.17 -7.50
N GLU A 120 -9.71 18.37 -8.01
CA GLU A 120 -10.93 18.87 -8.61
C GLU A 120 -11.83 19.50 -7.54
N LEU A 121 -12.00 18.84 -6.39
CA LEU A 121 -12.77 19.38 -5.28
C LEU A 121 -12.15 20.68 -4.73
N LYS A 122 -10.82 20.75 -4.62
CA LYS A 122 -10.11 21.99 -4.21
C LYS A 122 -10.30 23.16 -5.17
N ARG A 123 -10.63 22.94 -6.45
CA ARG A 123 -10.95 24.01 -7.40
C ARG A 123 -12.38 24.53 -7.25
N GLN A 124 -13.27 23.73 -6.66
CA GLN A 124 -14.68 24.05 -6.49
C GLN A 124 -14.97 24.75 -5.16
N ILE A 125 -14.07 24.60 -4.18
CA ILE A 125 -14.11 25.35 -2.93
C ILE A 125 -13.60 26.79 -3.19
N PRO A 126 -14.38 27.83 -2.86
CA PRO A 126 -14.07 29.24 -3.16
C PRO A 126 -12.91 29.83 -2.33
#